data_AF-A0A0S8BHI4-F1
#
_entry.id   AF-A0A0S8BHI4-F1
#
_cell.length_a   1.000
_cell.length_b   1.000
_cell.length_c   1.000
_cell.angle_alpha   90.00
_cell.angle_beta   90.00
_cell.angle_gamma   90.00
#
_symmetry.space_group_name_H-M   'P 1'
#
loop_
_entity.id
_entity.type
_entity.pdbx_description
1 polymer ?
#
loop_
_entity_poly.entity_id
_entity_poly.type
_entity_poly.pdbx_seq_one_letter_code
_entity_poly.pdbx_strand_id
1 'polypeptide(L)'
;MNQRQTRLLDEILSQPTAPFKEQLVRDLALRQLRRHDIPHFVDPAGNVVIGAASAMDYRTLLREPHPEPLRILAAHMDHPGFHGARWLDNRRLRISWHGGSPVKHLGGARVWLANDQGVIGYGRMRKPELHKSGFYLECAEVQLDDPVLVQQIRARDIFGGLAFRAPVWHRGKRLYTKAADDLVGVFTILRLWAQP
;
A
#
# COMPACT_ATOMS: atom_id res chain seq x y z
N MET A 1 11.76 12.45 16.11
CA MET A 1 11.19 13.02 14.87
C MET A 1 10.61 14.39 15.18
N ASN A 2 10.82 15.36 14.29
CA ASN A 2 10.11 16.64 14.37
C ASN A 2 8.68 16.53 13.82
N GLN A 3 7.86 17.56 14.01
CA GLN A 3 6.45 17.53 13.62
C GLN A 3 6.24 17.28 12.11
N ARG A 4 7.11 17.80 11.25
CA ARG A 4 7.04 17.59 9.80
C ARG A 4 7.31 16.13 9.43
N GLN A 5 8.29 15.51 10.06
CA GLN A 5 8.61 14.10 9.87
C GLN A 5 7.46 13.20 10.33
N THR A 6 6.85 13.50 11.48
CA THR A 6 5.67 12.76 11.96
C THR A 6 4.51 12.88 10.98
N ARG A 7 4.22 14.08 10.46
CA ARG A 7 3.16 14.27 9.46
C ARG A 7 3.40 13.46 8.20
N LEU A 8 4.63 13.47 7.65
CA LEU A 8 4.95 12.67 6.47
C LEU A 8 4.80 11.16 6.73
N LEU A 9 5.27 10.68 7.89
CA LEU A 9 5.10 9.29 8.27
C LEU A 9 3.61 8.92 8.34
N ASP A 10 2.81 9.75 9.02
CA ASP A 10 1.37 9.51 9.16
C ASP A 10 0.64 9.54 7.81
N GLU A 11 1.02 10.46 6.91
CA GLU A 11 0.48 10.55 5.54
C GLU A 11 0.79 9.28 4.74
N ILE A 12 2.03 8.79 4.79
CA ILE A 12 2.46 7.56 4.11
C ILE A 12 1.70 6.36 4.66
N LEU A 13 1.70 6.17 5.98
CA LEU A 13 1.05 5.04 6.65
C LEU A 13 -0.49 5.04 6.49
N SER A 14 -1.07 6.19 6.18
CA SER A 14 -2.51 6.33 5.93
C SER A 14 -2.93 5.99 4.52
N GLN A 15 -2.00 5.90 3.56
CA GLN A 15 -2.37 5.57 2.18
C GLN A 15 -2.95 4.15 2.09
N PRO A 16 -4.05 3.95 1.35
CA PRO A 16 -4.47 2.61 0.98
C PRO A 16 -3.49 2.03 -0.03
N THR A 17 -3.12 0.78 0.19
CA THR A 17 -2.21 0.04 -0.68
C THR A 17 -2.51 -1.45 -0.58
N ALA A 18 -2.32 -2.16 -1.68
CA ALA A 18 -2.36 -3.62 -1.78
C ALA A 18 -1.37 -4.04 -2.88
N PRO A 19 -1.01 -5.33 -3.02
CA PRO A 19 -0.09 -5.76 -4.07
C PRO A 19 -0.63 -5.33 -5.45
N PHE A 20 0.21 -4.67 -6.25
CA PHE A 20 -0.11 -4.04 -7.55
C PHE A 20 -1.10 -2.85 -7.50
N LYS A 21 -1.39 -2.34 -6.29
CA LYS A 21 -2.29 -1.21 -6.01
C LYS A 21 -1.61 -0.15 -5.14
N GLU A 22 -0.37 0.18 -5.48
CA GLU A 22 0.52 1.06 -4.72
C GLU A 22 0.45 2.53 -5.17
N GLN A 23 -0.44 2.87 -6.11
CA GLN A 23 -0.42 4.14 -6.84
C GLN A 23 -0.47 5.35 -5.89
N LEU A 24 -1.28 5.28 -4.83
CA LEU A 24 -1.43 6.38 -3.87
C LEU A 24 -0.19 6.60 -2.99
N VAL A 25 0.47 5.52 -2.57
CA VAL A 25 1.77 5.58 -1.88
C VAL A 25 2.83 6.15 -2.81
N ARG A 26 2.90 5.63 -4.03
CA ARG A 26 3.82 6.09 -5.07
C ARG A 26 3.63 7.57 -5.37
N ASP A 27 2.41 8.02 -5.61
CA ASP A 27 2.12 9.41 -5.95
C ASP A 27 2.49 10.36 -4.81
N LEU A 28 2.29 9.95 -3.57
CA LEU A 28 2.78 10.68 -2.40
C LEU A 28 4.31 10.76 -2.38
N ALA A 29 5.02 9.65 -2.60
CA ALA A 29 6.48 9.62 -2.68
C ALA A 29 7.01 10.54 -3.79
N LEU A 30 6.44 10.46 -4.99
CA LEU A 30 6.81 11.30 -6.13
C LEU A 30 6.57 12.79 -5.84
N ARG A 31 5.49 13.15 -5.16
CA ARG A 31 5.26 14.54 -4.72
C ARG A 31 6.36 15.02 -3.77
N GLN A 32 6.82 14.18 -2.84
CA GLN A 32 7.92 14.55 -1.94
C GLN A 32 9.23 14.72 -2.70
N LEU A 33 9.56 13.79 -3.60
CA LEU A 33 10.80 13.86 -4.39
C LEU A 33 10.83 15.10 -5.29
N ARG A 34 9.73 15.38 -6.01
CA ARG A 34 9.60 16.60 -6.84
C ARG A 34 9.69 17.88 -6.03
N ARG A 35 9.10 17.93 -4.83
CA ARG A 35 9.18 19.10 -3.95
C ARG A 35 10.61 19.45 -3.52
N HIS A 36 11.51 18.47 -3.56
CA HIS A 36 12.89 18.59 -3.12
C HIS A 36 13.88 18.49 -4.30
N ASP A 37 13.39 18.55 -5.54
CA ASP A 37 14.21 18.44 -6.77
C ASP A 37 15.13 17.21 -6.78
N ILE A 38 14.72 16.12 -6.15
CA ILE A 38 15.50 14.88 -6.09
C ILE A 38 15.34 14.13 -7.43
N PRO A 39 16.42 13.73 -8.11
CA PRO A 39 16.34 12.94 -9.34
C PRO A 39 15.65 11.60 -9.10
N HIS A 40 14.63 11.30 -9.89
CA HIS A 40 13.90 10.03 -9.81
C HIS A 40 13.21 9.70 -11.13
N PHE A 41 12.88 8.41 -11.32
CA PHE A 41 11.96 7.96 -12.37
C PHE A 41 11.10 6.79 -11.87
N VAL A 42 10.04 6.48 -12.61
CA VAL A 42 9.20 5.29 -12.38
C VAL A 42 9.53 4.27 -13.45
N ASP A 43 9.86 3.04 -13.06
CA ASP A 43 10.13 1.96 -14.00
C ASP A 43 8.83 1.35 -14.58
N PRO A 44 8.90 0.46 -15.59
CA PRO A 44 7.70 -0.17 -16.16
C PRO A 44 6.90 -1.04 -15.19
N ALA A 45 7.51 -1.51 -14.10
CA ALA A 45 6.82 -2.27 -13.05
C ALA A 45 6.13 -1.36 -12.02
N GLY A 46 6.39 -0.05 -12.07
CA GLY A 46 5.81 0.93 -11.16
C GLY A 46 6.69 1.25 -9.94
N ASN A 47 7.92 0.72 -9.87
CA ASN A 47 8.86 1.04 -8.81
C ASN A 47 9.37 2.48 -8.98
N VAL A 48 9.64 3.15 -7.85
CA VAL A 48 10.28 4.46 -7.85
C VAL A 48 11.77 4.28 -7.67
N VAL A 49 12.55 4.66 -8.67
CA VAL A 49 14.01 4.67 -8.60
C VAL A 49 14.47 6.09 -8.26
N ILE A 50 15.23 6.23 -7.17
CA ILE A 50 15.69 7.52 -6.63
C ILE A 50 17.21 7.62 -6.84
N GLY A 51 17.70 8.82 -7.16
CA GLY A 51 19.11 9.11 -7.42
C GLY A 51 19.49 9.09 -8.90
N ALA A 52 18.54 8.86 -9.81
CA ALA A 52 18.71 8.93 -11.26
C ALA A 52 17.48 9.58 -11.89
N ALA A 53 17.65 10.50 -12.85
CA ALA A 53 16.53 11.19 -13.49
C ALA A 53 15.85 10.34 -14.58
N SER A 54 16.53 9.29 -15.06
CA SER A 54 16.00 8.37 -16.06
C SER A 54 16.60 6.98 -15.94
N ALA A 55 15.97 6.00 -16.60
CA ALA A 55 16.52 4.65 -16.73
C ALA A 55 17.87 4.63 -17.46
N MET A 56 18.12 5.60 -18.35
CA MET A 56 19.40 5.74 -19.04
C MET A 56 20.47 6.22 -18.06
N ASP A 57 20.18 7.24 -17.26
CA ASP A 57 21.12 7.77 -16.24
C ASP A 57 21.48 6.69 -15.22
N TYR A 58 20.49 5.91 -14.77
CA TYR A 58 20.73 4.78 -13.88
C TYR A 58 21.68 3.74 -14.49
N ARG A 59 21.52 3.41 -15.77
CA ARG A 59 22.44 2.49 -16.48
C ARG A 59 23.84 3.07 -16.65
N THR A 60 23.96 4.38 -16.80
CA THR A 60 25.25 5.06 -16.83
C THR A 60 25.94 4.97 -15.47
N LEU A 61 25.23 5.27 -14.38
CA LEU A 61 25.74 5.14 -13.00
C LEU A 61 26.24 3.73 -12.70
N LEU A 62 25.52 2.69 -13.16
CA LEU A 62 25.93 1.29 -12.99
C LEU A 62 27.24 0.91 -13.69
N ARG A 63 27.64 1.68 -14.71
CA ARG A 63 28.86 1.44 -15.50
C ARG A 63 30.03 2.31 -15.06
N GLU A 64 29.77 3.33 -14.24
CA GLU A 64 30.78 4.28 -13.81
C GLU A 64 31.77 3.59 -12.85
N PRO A 65 33.08 3.62 -13.15
CA PRO A 65 34.08 3.08 -12.23
C PRO A 65 34.11 3.92 -10.96
N HIS A 66 33.86 3.29 -9.81
CA HIS A 66 33.91 3.96 -8.51
C HIS A 66 34.64 3.07 -7.48
N PRO A 67 35.49 3.64 -6.59
CA PRO A 67 36.22 2.86 -5.59
C PRO A 67 35.30 2.17 -4.58
N GLU A 68 34.08 2.69 -4.39
CA GLU A 68 33.04 2.06 -3.59
C GLU A 68 31.92 1.48 -4.46
N PRO A 69 31.31 0.35 -4.06
CA PRO A 69 30.19 -0.21 -4.79
C PRO A 69 28.94 0.68 -4.70
N LEU A 70 28.12 0.66 -5.75
CA LEU A 70 26.78 1.24 -5.68
C LEU A 70 25.95 0.49 -4.64
N ARG A 71 25.39 1.23 -3.68
CA ARG A 71 24.52 0.69 -2.63
C ARG A 71 23.06 0.93 -2.99
N ILE A 72 22.26 -0.13 -2.95
CA ILE A 72 20.82 -0.05 -3.22
C ILE A 72 20.08 -0.26 -1.91
N LEU A 73 19.25 0.73 -1.54
CA LEU A 73 18.28 0.62 -0.46
C LEU A 73 16.90 0.41 -1.09
N ALA A 74 16.16 -0.57 -0.60
CA ALA A 74 14.84 -0.91 -1.12
C ALA A 74 13.83 -1.07 0.02
N ALA A 75 12.62 -0.60 -0.23
CA ALA A 75 11.44 -0.79 0.60
C ALA A 75 10.24 -0.98 -0.31
N HIS A 76 9.31 -1.85 0.06
CA HIS A 76 8.13 -2.13 -0.75
C HIS A 76 6.97 -1.20 -0.37
N MET A 77 6.13 -0.86 -1.35
CA MET A 77 5.01 0.08 -1.19
C MET A 77 3.66 -0.63 -1.02
N ASP A 78 3.61 -1.93 -1.29
CA ASP A 78 2.41 -2.73 -1.11
C ASP A 78 2.24 -3.16 0.34
N HIS A 79 1.05 -3.68 0.63
CA HIS A 79 0.76 -4.30 1.91
C HIS A 79 -0.29 -5.38 1.70
N PRO A 80 -0.24 -6.54 2.38
CA PRO A 80 -1.21 -7.59 2.14
C PRO A 80 -2.65 -7.12 2.25
N GLY A 81 -3.47 -7.60 1.32
CA GLY A 81 -4.82 -7.09 1.11
C GLY A 81 -5.56 -7.89 0.06
N PHE A 82 -6.60 -7.32 -0.52
CA PHE A 82 -7.42 -8.00 -1.51
C PHE A 82 -7.74 -7.13 -2.71
N HIS A 83 -8.06 -7.80 -3.81
CA HIS A 83 -8.64 -7.21 -5.01
C HIS A 83 -10.08 -7.67 -5.15
N GLY A 84 -10.96 -6.79 -5.62
CA GLY A 84 -12.32 -7.17 -5.98
C GLY A 84 -12.32 -8.03 -7.25
N ALA A 85 -12.92 -9.22 -7.19
CA ALA A 85 -13.03 -10.12 -8.31
C ALA A 85 -14.32 -9.87 -9.10
N ARG A 86 -15.47 -9.90 -8.42
CA ARG A 86 -16.79 -9.65 -9.03
C ARG A 86 -17.84 -9.31 -7.97
N TRP A 87 -18.85 -8.55 -8.36
CA TRP A 87 -20.07 -8.40 -7.56
C TRP A 87 -20.85 -9.71 -7.56
N LEU A 88 -21.29 -10.15 -6.38
CA LEU A 88 -22.21 -11.28 -6.21
C LEU A 88 -23.66 -10.79 -6.18
N ASP A 89 -23.89 -9.61 -5.63
CA ASP A 89 -25.14 -8.86 -5.64
C ASP A 89 -24.88 -7.38 -5.28
N ASN A 90 -25.94 -6.64 -4.95
CA ASN A 90 -25.90 -5.22 -4.59
C ASN A 90 -25.21 -4.89 -3.24
N ARG A 91 -24.74 -5.88 -2.50
CA ARG A 91 -24.02 -5.66 -1.23
C ARG A 91 -22.83 -6.58 -1.00
N ARG A 92 -22.61 -7.57 -1.87
CA ARG A 92 -21.55 -8.57 -1.69
C ARG A 92 -20.55 -8.53 -2.83
N LEU A 93 -19.29 -8.30 -2.46
CA LEU A 93 -18.13 -8.37 -3.35
C LEU A 93 -17.39 -9.68 -3.12
N ARG A 94 -17.18 -10.49 -4.16
CA ARG A 94 -16.18 -11.55 -4.11
C ARG A 94 -14.81 -10.92 -4.24
N ILE A 95 -13.88 -11.29 -3.37
CA ILE A 95 -12.50 -10.80 -3.37
C ILE A 95 -11.50 -11.94 -3.55
N SER A 96 -10.33 -11.61 -4.08
CA SER A 96 -9.14 -12.47 -4.06
C SER A 96 -8.10 -11.82 -3.16
N TRP A 97 -7.51 -12.58 -2.25
CA TRP A 97 -6.51 -12.06 -1.31
C TRP A 97 -5.09 -12.21 -1.89
N HIS A 98 -4.25 -11.23 -1.60
CA HIS A 98 -2.88 -11.14 -2.08
C HIS A 98 -1.93 -10.85 -0.90
N GLY A 99 -0.87 -11.64 -0.79
CA GLY A 99 0.11 -11.56 0.30
C GLY A 99 -0.28 -12.39 1.55
N GLY A 100 0.50 -12.24 2.61
CA GLY A 100 0.24 -12.92 3.89
C GLY A 100 -1.09 -12.49 4.53
N SER A 101 -1.73 -13.37 5.29
CA SER A 101 -2.97 -13.04 6.01
C SER A 101 -3.08 -13.78 7.32
N PRO A 102 -3.86 -13.25 8.28
CA PRO A 102 -4.34 -14.05 9.40
C PRO A 102 -5.18 -15.21 8.87
N VAL A 103 -5.09 -16.38 9.50
CA VAL A 103 -5.91 -17.56 9.18
C VAL A 103 -7.04 -17.81 10.18
N LYS A 104 -7.13 -16.96 11.22
CA LYS A 104 -8.11 -17.06 12.31
C LYS A 104 -8.86 -15.74 12.45
N HIS A 105 -10.08 -15.83 13.01
CA HIS A 105 -10.93 -14.67 13.30
C HIS A 105 -11.27 -13.79 12.08
N LEU A 106 -11.27 -14.38 10.89
CA LEU A 106 -11.56 -13.69 9.63
C LEU A 106 -13.06 -13.41 9.45
N GLY A 107 -13.93 -14.33 9.88
CA GLY A 107 -15.38 -14.17 9.76
C GLY A 107 -15.88 -12.96 10.57
N GLY A 108 -16.48 -11.99 9.88
CA GLY A 108 -17.00 -10.75 10.47
C GLY A 108 -15.96 -9.65 10.69
N ALA A 109 -14.68 -9.91 10.38
CA ALA A 109 -13.61 -8.91 10.46
C ALA A 109 -13.96 -7.70 9.58
N ARG A 110 -13.72 -6.49 10.10
CA ARG A 110 -13.92 -5.27 9.32
C ARG A 110 -12.83 -5.14 8.26
N VAL A 111 -13.22 -4.63 7.10
CA VAL A 111 -12.32 -4.32 6.00
C VAL A 111 -12.58 -2.91 5.49
N TRP A 112 -11.54 -2.27 4.97
CA TRP A 112 -11.67 -1.03 4.19
C TRP A 112 -11.64 -1.38 2.69
N LEU A 113 -12.30 -0.56 1.89
CA LEU A 113 -12.32 -0.64 0.44
C LEU A 113 -11.79 0.67 -0.13
N ALA A 114 -10.97 0.58 -1.16
CA ALA A 114 -10.35 1.71 -1.82
C ALA A 114 -10.35 1.52 -3.35
N ASN A 115 -10.17 2.63 -4.05
CA ASN A 115 -9.82 2.68 -5.47
C ASN A 115 -8.61 3.62 -5.64
N ASP A 116 -8.33 4.02 -6.88
CA ASP A 116 -7.25 4.95 -7.23
C ASP A 116 -7.42 6.37 -6.66
N GLN A 117 -8.60 6.70 -6.12
CA GLN A 117 -8.89 7.98 -5.46
C GLN A 117 -8.78 7.92 -3.93
N GLY A 118 -8.59 6.73 -3.36
CA GLY A 118 -8.47 6.52 -1.92
C GLY A 118 -9.54 5.61 -1.35
N VAL A 119 -9.79 5.72 -0.04
CA VAL A 119 -10.79 4.89 0.65
C VAL A 119 -12.19 5.32 0.24
N ILE A 120 -12.98 4.38 -0.27
CA ILE A 120 -14.35 4.58 -0.76
C ILE A 120 -15.40 3.98 0.16
N GLY A 121 -15.02 3.12 1.12
CA GLY A 121 -15.99 2.55 2.05
C GLY A 121 -15.44 1.45 2.94
N TYR A 122 -16.36 0.79 3.61
CA TYR A 122 -16.09 -0.29 4.57
C TYR A 122 -17.05 -1.46 4.38
N GLY A 123 -16.65 -2.60 4.92
CA GLY A 123 -17.49 -3.77 4.97
C GLY A 123 -17.00 -4.79 5.97
N ARG A 124 -17.56 -6.00 5.87
CA ARG A 124 -17.22 -7.13 6.73
C ARG A 124 -16.94 -8.37 5.90
N MET A 125 -15.86 -9.05 6.24
CA MET A 125 -15.49 -10.31 5.61
C MET A 125 -16.47 -11.43 5.99
N ARG A 126 -16.88 -12.21 5.01
CA ARG A 126 -17.79 -13.35 5.09
C ARG A 126 -17.21 -14.51 4.29
N LYS A 127 -17.52 -15.74 4.70
CA LYS A 127 -17.05 -16.98 4.05
C LYS A 127 -15.57 -16.92 3.63
N PRO A 128 -14.63 -16.68 4.57
CA PRO A 128 -13.21 -16.73 4.25
C PRO A 128 -12.84 -18.16 3.84
N GLU A 129 -12.16 -18.28 2.70
CA GLU A 129 -11.67 -19.53 2.14
C GLU A 129 -10.15 -19.50 2.16
N LEU A 130 -9.54 -20.35 2.98
CA LEU A 130 -8.10 -20.49 3.01
C LEU A 130 -7.61 -21.25 1.76
N HIS A 131 -6.43 -20.89 1.28
CA HIS A 131 -5.73 -21.66 0.28
C HIS A 131 -5.54 -23.10 0.75
N LYS A 132 -5.37 -24.06 -0.17
CA LYS A 132 -5.21 -25.51 0.13
C LYS A 132 -4.12 -25.82 1.15
N SER A 133 -3.08 -24.99 1.22
CA SER A 133 -2.00 -25.12 2.21
C SER A 133 -2.39 -24.73 3.63
N GLY A 134 -3.50 -24.01 3.81
CA GLY A 134 -4.00 -23.55 5.11
C GLY A 134 -3.25 -22.36 5.71
N PHE A 135 -2.23 -21.82 5.03
CA PHE A 135 -1.36 -20.77 5.58
C PHE A 135 -1.80 -19.34 5.26
N TYR A 136 -2.73 -19.16 4.33
CA TYR A 136 -3.23 -17.84 3.95
C TYR A 136 -4.65 -17.93 3.39
N LEU A 137 -5.37 -16.82 3.49
CA LEU A 137 -6.64 -16.55 2.83
C LEU A 137 -6.43 -16.52 1.32
N GLU A 138 -7.22 -17.30 0.58
CA GLU A 138 -7.23 -17.27 -0.88
C GLU A 138 -8.29 -16.28 -1.37
N CYS A 139 -9.48 -16.35 -0.80
CA CYS A 139 -10.60 -15.50 -1.17
C CYS A 139 -11.65 -15.39 -0.06
N ALA A 140 -12.56 -14.43 -0.19
CA ALA A 140 -13.69 -14.25 0.71
C ALA A 140 -14.83 -13.48 0.02
N GLU A 141 -15.97 -13.39 0.68
CA GLU A 141 -17.00 -12.40 0.37
C GLU A 141 -16.81 -11.17 1.29
N VAL A 142 -16.97 -9.96 0.76
CA VAL A 142 -17.08 -8.73 1.55
C VAL A 142 -18.51 -8.25 1.48
N GLN A 143 -19.19 -8.23 2.62
CA GLN A 143 -20.48 -7.58 2.80
C GLN A 143 -20.25 -6.09 3.03
N LEU A 144 -20.66 -5.25 2.08
CA LEU A 144 -20.54 -3.80 2.20
C LEU A 144 -21.45 -3.24 3.29
N ASP A 145 -20.98 -2.19 3.95
CA ASP A 145 -21.80 -1.39 4.86
C ASP A 145 -22.77 -0.49 4.06
N ASP A 146 -22.34 0.04 2.90
CA ASP A 146 -23.15 0.86 2.00
C ASP A 146 -23.36 0.19 0.62
N PRO A 147 -24.62 -0.13 0.22
CA PRO A 147 -24.93 -0.73 -1.08
C PRO A 147 -24.70 0.18 -2.29
N VAL A 148 -24.64 1.50 -2.12
CA VAL A 148 -24.62 2.45 -3.25
C VAL A 148 -23.35 2.30 -4.09
N LEU A 149 -22.25 1.86 -3.47
CA LEU A 149 -20.96 1.64 -4.13
C LEU A 149 -21.05 0.70 -5.34
N VAL A 150 -21.95 -0.30 -5.31
CA VAL A 150 -22.06 -1.30 -6.39
C VAL A 150 -22.48 -0.68 -7.72
N GLN A 151 -23.26 0.40 -7.68
CA GLN A 151 -23.78 1.05 -8.88
C GLN A 151 -22.75 1.95 -9.57
N GLN A 152 -21.69 2.32 -8.86
CA GLN A 152 -20.77 3.38 -9.29
C GLN A 152 -19.40 2.84 -9.71
N ILE A 153 -19.00 1.65 -9.23
CA ILE A 153 -17.62 1.17 -9.34
C ILE A 153 -17.59 -0.29 -9.78
N ARG A 154 -16.72 -0.60 -10.75
CA ARG A 154 -16.50 -1.99 -11.17
C ARG A 154 -15.72 -2.72 -10.08
N ALA A 155 -16.11 -3.96 -9.79
CA ALA A 155 -15.45 -4.79 -8.78
C ALA A 155 -13.91 -4.81 -8.91
N ARG A 156 -13.37 -4.93 -10.12
CA ARG A 156 -11.92 -4.99 -10.40
C ARG A 156 -11.13 -3.71 -10.10
N ASP A 157 -11.83 -2.58 -9.97
CA ASP A 157 -11.21 -1.30 -9.64
C ASP A 157 -11.08 -1.13 -8.11
N ILE A 158 -11.69 -2.04 -7.34
CA ILE A 158 -11.70 -2.03 -5.89
C ILE A 158 -10.57 -2.91 -5.36
N PHE A 159 -9.87 -2.41 -4.36
CA PHE A 159 -8.97 -3.18 -3.53
C PHE A 159 -9.21 -2.83 -2.05
N GLY A 160 -8.57 -3.56 -1.15
CA GLY A 160 -8.81 -3.34 0.26
C GLY A 160 -7.90 -4.15 1.16
N GLY A 161 -8.20 -4.11 2.45
CA GLY A 161 -7.50 -4.86 3.47
C GLY A 161 -8.25 -4.84 4.78
N LEU A 162 -7.65 -5.46 5.81
CA LEU A 162 -8.24 -5.45 7.14
C LEU A 162 -8.30 -4.02 7.70
N ALA A 163 -9.44 -3.66 8.26
CA ALA A 163 -9.65 -2.38 8.91
C ALA A 163 -9.28 -2.46 10.38
N PHE A 164 -8.38 -1.56 10.77
CA PHE A 164 -8.03 -1.30 12.15
C PHE A 164 -8.86 -0.12 12.68
N ARG A 165 -8.65 0.24 13.94
CA ARG A 165 -9.33 1.38 14.57
C ARG A 165 -9.14 2.68 13.77
N ALA A 166 -7.94 2.91 13.28
CA ALA A 166 -7.55 4.05 12.46
C ALA A 166 -6.38 3.62 11.56
N PRO A 167 -6.10 4.35 10.47
CA PRO A 167 -4.92 4.07 9.64
C PRO A 167 -3.62 4.16 10.45
N VAL A 168 -3.53 5.16 11.34
CA VAL A 168 -2.43 5.39 12.28
C VAL A 168 -3.01 5.81 13.64
N TRP A 169 -2.48 5.28 14.74
CA TRP A 169 -2.80 5.77 16.08
C TRP A 169 -1.65 5.57 17.06
N HIS A 170 -1.64 6.37 18.12
CA HIS A 170 -0.67 6.27 19.20
C HIS A 170 -1.28 5.69 20.47
N ARG A 171 -0.50 4.91 21.20
CA ARG A 171 -0.77 4.55 22.61
C ARG A 171 0.52 4.68 23.40
N GLY A 172 0.61 5.73 24.21
CA GLY A 172 1.86 6.11 24.87
C GLY A 172 2.94 6.41 23.83
N LYS A 173 4.11 5.78 23.98
CA LYS A 173 5.26 5.93 23.06
C LYS A 173 5.21 5.05 21.81
N ARG A 174 4.18 4.21 21.66
CA ARG A 174 4.05 3.27 20.55
C ARG A 174 3.12 3.83 19.47
N LEU A 175 3.58 3.80 18.22
CA LEU A 175 2.77 4.01 17.03
C LEU A 175 2.22 2.66 16.56
N TYR A 176 0.96 2.66 16.15
CA TYR A 176 0.28 1.51 15.58
C TYR A 176 -0.28 1.92 14.23
N THR A 177 -0.23 0.99 13.27
CA THR A 177 -0.67 1.21 11.90
C THR A 177 -1.07 -0.11 11.27
N LYS A 178 -1.88 -0.03 10.22
CA LYS A 178 -2.20 -1.19 9.38
C LYS A 178 -1.02 -1.66 8.53
N ALA A 179 -0.06 -0.80 8.22
CA ALA A 179 0.95 -1.06 7.19
C ALA A 179 2.33 -0.55 7.60
N ALA A 180 2.85 -1.00 8.76
CA ALA A 180 4.24 -0.68 9.13
C ALA A 180 5.24 -1.31 8.16
N ASP A 181 4.99 -2.58 7.80
CA ASP A 181 5.71 -3.36 6.80
C ASP A 181 5.17 -3.03 5.38
N ASP A 182 5.95 -2.41 4.49
CA ASP A 182 7.25 -1.74 4.74
C ASP A 182 7.19 -0.23 4.46
N LEU A 183 6.02 0.37 4.71
CA LEU A 183 5.86 1.81 4.53
C LEU A 183 6.73 2.64 5.49
N VAL A 184 7.19 2.06 6.61
CA VAL A 184 8.23 2.67 7.44
C VAL A 184 9.58 2.70 6.72
N GLY A 185 9.94 1.65 5.99
CA GLY A 185 11.10 1.63 5.10
C GLY A 185 11.00 2.68 3.99
N VAL A 186 9.83 2.81 3.36
CA VAL A 186 9.55 3.86 2.35
C VAL A 186 9.78 5.25 2.93
N PHE A 187 9.20 5.53 4.10
CA PHE A 187 9.44 6.78 4.82
C PHE A 187 10.93 7.02 5.09
N THR A 188 11.65 6.00 5.53
CA THR A 188 13.08 6.10 5.87
C THR A 188 13.90 6.45 4.64
N ILE A 189 13.68 5.79 3.50
CA ILE A 189 14.36 6.09 2.24
C ILE A 189 14.07 7.53 1.78
N LEU A 190 12.81 7.95 1.76
CA LEU A 190 12.45 9.32 1.38
C LEU A 190 13.12 10.37 2.28
N ARG A 191 13.26 10.06 3.57
CA ARG A 191 13.89 10.95 4.55
C ARG A 191 15.40 11.08 4.39
N LEU A 192 16.08 10.07 3.86
CA LEU A 192 17.53 10.15 3.57
C LEU A 192 17.82 11.22 2.52
N TRP A 193 16.95 11.36 1.52
CA TRP A 193 17.11 12.31 0.42
C TRP A 193 16.52 13.69 0.72
N ALA A 194 15.45 13.77 1.52
CA ALA A 194 14.76 15.03 1.84
C ALA A 194 15.37 15.78 3.06
N GLN A 195 16.69 15.72 3.25
CA GLN A 195 17.38 16.58 4.22
C GLN A 195 17.45 18.01 3.65
N PRO A 196 17.20 19.06 4.46
CA PRO A 196 17.58 20.42 4.08
C PRO A 196 19.10 20.57 3.97
#